data_AF-A0A246JFG2-F1
#
_entry.id   AF-A0A246JFG2-F1
#
_cell.length_a   1.000
_cell.length_b   1.000
_cell.length_c   1.000
_cell.angle_alpha   90.00
_cell.angle_beta   90.00
_cell.angle_gamma   90.00
#
_symmetry.space_group_name_H-M   'P 1'
#
loop_
_entity.id
_entity.type
_entity.pdbx_description
1 polymer ?
#
loop_
_entity_poly.entity_id
_entity_poly.type
_entity_poly.pdbx_seq_one_letter_code
_entity_poly.pdbx_strand_id
1 'polypeptide(L)'
;MKIHLALAFLTLSMGTLACAQDRIKAARKQSPSIASILAAWDSYFNANNLVGIPMDRLPANGECLLWFPQKKQSDQPPSVNCSQMTSAAPGAVLVSRERDASVVDVAVYGSRVAAHVIARGTFGVRAGSILRVTSPTSLSRTPP
;
A
#
# COMPACT_ATOMS: atom_id res chain seq x y z
N MET A 1 -57.28 -60.67 11.16
CA MET A 1 -56.69 -59.45 11.77
C MET A 1 -55.50 -59.03 10.94
N LYS A 2 -55.58 -57.85 10.31
CA LYS A 2 -54.60 -57.33 9.34
C LYS A 2 -53.45 -56.60 10.05
N ILE A 3 -52.23 -56.95 9.68
CA ILE A 3 -50.98 -56.30 10.07
C ILE A 3 -50.79 -55.09 9.15
N HIS A 4 -50.62 -53.88 9.71
CA HIS A 4 -50.10 -52.74 8.97
C HIS A 4 -48.91 -52.13 9.70
N LEU A 5 -47.74 -52.53 9.18
CA LEU A 5 -46.41 -52.01 9.40
C LEU A 5 -46.33 -50.63 8.72
N ALA A 6 -46.14 -49.56 9.48
CA ALA A 6 -45.88 -48.23 8.92
C ALA A 6 -44.36 -47.98 8.91
N LEU A 7 -43.75 -48.12 7.72
CA LEU A 7 -42.39 -47.66 7.41
C LEU A 7 -42.36 -46.13 7.45
N ALA A 8 -41.68 -45.55 8.44
CA ALA A 8 -41.28 -44.15 8.40
C ALA A 8 -39.99 -44.03 7.56
N PHE A 9 -40.15 -43.57 6.32
CA PHE A 9 -39.03 -43.27 5.42
C PHE A 9 -38.30 -42.01 5.89
N LEU A 10 -37.05 -42.18 6.33
CA LEU A 10 -36.06 -41.13 6.48
C LEU A 10 -35.62 -40.65 5.09
N THR A 11 -36.09 -39.49 4.63
CA THR A 11 -35.52 -38.82 3.45
C THR A 11 -34.49 -37.79 3.91
N LEU A 12 -33.21 -38.18 3.87
CA LEU A 12 -32.09 -37.24 3.98
C LEU A 12 -32.05 -36.34 2.72
N SER A 13 -32.17 -35.04 2.94
CA SER A 13 -31.98 -33.99 1.93
C SER A 13 -30.51 -33.91 1.50
N MET A 14 -30.18 -34.46 0.33
CA MET A 14 -28.89 -34.28 -0.35
C MET A 14 -28.92 -33.04 -1.26
N GLY A 15 -29.01 -31.83 -0.69
CA GLY A 15 -29.28 -30.60 -1.46
C GLY A 15 -28.28 -29.44 -1.38
N THR A 16 -27.15 -29.53 -0.64
CA THR A 16 -26.41 -28.31 -0.24
C THR A 16 -25.01 -28.10 -0.83
N LEU A 17 -24.46 -29.01 -1.65
CA LEU A 17 -23.04 -28.88 -2.08
C LEU A 17 -22.78 -28.11 -3.39
N ALA A 18 -23.78 -27.85 -4.24
CA ALA A 18 -23.52 -27.25 -5.56
C ALA A 18 -23.28 -25.73 -5.52
N CYS A 19 -23.89 -24.98 -4.60
CA CYS A 19 -23.78 -23.51 -4.59
C CYS A 19 -22.47 -22.95 -4.01
N ALA A 20 -21.66 -23.78 -3.34
CA ALA A 20 -20.42 -23.32 -2.70
C ALA A 20 -19.24 -23.20 -3.68
N GLN A 21 -19.21 -24.02 -4.74
CA GLN A 21 -18.06 -24.10 -5.65
C GLN A 21 -18.02 -22.96 -6.69
N ASP A 22 -19.17 -22.43 -7.12
CA ASP A 22 -19.21 -21.35 -8.11
C ASP A 22 -18.72 -20.00 -7.56
N ARG A 23 -18.90 -19.74 -6.26
CA ARG A 23 -18.40 -18.51 -5.63
C ARG A 23 -16.86 -18.46 -5.56
N ILE A 24 -16.20 -19.61 -5.41
CA ILE A 24 -14.73 -19.68 -5.33
C ILE A 24 -14.10 -19.45 -6.71
N LYS A 25 -14.71 -19.95 -7.79
CA LYS A 25 -14.24 -19.72 -9.16
C LYS A 25 -14.42 -18.27 -9.62
N ALA A 26 -15.53 -17.62 -9.23
CA ALA A 26 -15.75 -16.20 -9.52
C ALA A 26 -14.76 -15.29 -8.78
N ALA A 27 -14.48 -15.57 -7.50
CA ALA A 27 -13.57 -14.75 -6.68
C ALA A 27 -12.11 -14.75 -7.20
N ARG A 28 -11.64 -15.86 -7.80
CA ARG A 28 -10.27 -15.95 -8.35
C ARG A 28 -10.03 -15.08 -9.58
N LYS A 29 -11.09 -14.69 -10.30
CA LYS A 29 -10.98 -13.89 -11.52
C LYS A 29 -10.80 -12.39 -11.25
N GLN A 30 -11.02 -11.95 -10.02
CA GLN A 30 -11.06 -10.52 -9.65
C GLN A 30 -9.82 -10.02 -8.90
N SER A 31 -8.85 -10.88 -8.56
CA SER A 31 -7.62 -10.38 -7.94
C SER A 31 -6.81 -9.59 -8.99
N PRO A 32 -6.60 -8.28 -8.79
CA PRO A 32 -5.78 -7.51 -9.69
C PRO A 32 -4.36 -8.11 -9.72
N SER A 33 -3.82 -8.24 -10.93
CA SER A 33 -2.41 -8.63 -11.09
C SER A 33 -1.50 -7.60 -10.42
N ILE A 34 -0.30 -8.03 -9.98
CA ILE A 34 0.71 -7.11 -9.44
C ILE A 34 1.01 -5.98 -10.44
N ALA A 35 1.07 -6.29 -11.74
CA ALA A 35 1.27 -5.29 -12.80
C ALA A 35 0.18 -4.20 -12.81
N SER A 36 -1.10 -4.58 -12.70
CA SER A 36 -2.20 -3.62 -12.63
C SER A 36 -2.19 -2.78 -11.35
N ILE A 37 -1.74 -3.34 -10.22
CA ILE A 37 -1.56 -2.58 -8.97
C ILE A 37 -0.45 -1.54 -9.17
N LEU A 38 0.69 -1.95 -9.70
CA LEU A 38 1.82 -1.05 -9.93
C LEU A 38 1.48 0.07 -10.94
N ALA A 39 0.72 -0.24 -11.99
CA ALA A 39 0.26 0.76 -12.96
C ALA A 39 -0.71 1.77 -12.33
N ALA A 40 -1.65 1.31 -11.49
CA ALA A 40 -2.55 2.21 -10.76
C ALA A 40 -1.79 3.16 -9.82
N TRP A 41 -0.65 2.70 -9.31
CA TRP A 41 0.17 3.47 -8.37
C TRP A 41 1.09 4.46 -9.08
N ASP A 42 1.67 4.10 -10.22
CA ASP A 42 2.38 5.06 -11.07
C ASP A 42 1.44 6.19 -11.49
N SER A 43 0.20 5.85 -11.90
CA SER A 43 -0.84 6.84 -12.14
C SER A 43 -1.15 7.68 -10.89
N TYR A 44 -1.13 7.11 -9.69
CA TYR A 44 -1.37 7.85 -8.44
C TYR A 44 -0.26 8.86 -8.13
N PHE A 45 1.01 8.48 -8.27
CA PHE A 45 2.15 9.39 -8.08
C PHE A 45 2.14 10.54 -9.10
N ASN A 46 1.87 10.21 -10.37
CA ASN A 46 1.81 11.20 -11.46
C ASN A 46 0.59 12.13 -11.32
N ALA A 47 -0.61 11.60 -11.10
CA ALA A 47 -1.84 12.40 -11.02
C ALA A 47 -1.86 13.36 -9.83
N ASN A 48 -1.20 13.01 -8.73
CA ASN A 48 -1.17 13.83 -7.51
C ASN A 48 0.11 14.66 -7.38
N ASN A 49 1.00 14.64 -8.38
CA ASN A 49 2.31 15.30 -8.35
C ASN A 49 3.05 15.09 -7.01
N LEU A 50 2.93 13.89 -6.43
CA LEU A 50 3.33 13.63 -5.04
C LEU A 50 4.84 13.71 -4.81
N VAL A 51 5.60 13.87 -5.89
CA VAL A 51 7.05 13.99 -5.86
C VAL A 51 7.56 15.27 -6.52
N GLY A 52 6.75 16.33 -6.48
CA GLY A 52 7.21 17.71 -6.67
C GLY A 52 8.05 18.23 -5.51
N ILE A 53 8.79 17.36 -4.81
CA ILE A 53 9.67 17.72 -3.70
C ILE A 53 10.90 18.37 -4.32
N PRO A 54 11.18 19.65 -4.04
CA PRO A 54 12.35 20.31 -4.58
C PRO A 54 13.63 19.57 -4.20
N MET A 55 14.61 19.50 -5.10
CA MET A 55 15.85 18.74 -4.86
C MET A 55 16.64 19.25 -3.65
N ASP A 56 16.60 20.55 -3.37
CA ASP A 56 17.20 21.21 -2.21
C ASP A 56 16.48 20.91 -0.89
N ARG A 57 15.34 20.25 -0.95
CA ARG A 57 14.51 19.86 0.20
C ARG A 57 14.53 18.36 0.46
N LEU A 58 15.30 17.58 -0.29
CA LEU A 58 15.46 16.16 -0.01
C LEU A 58 16.32 15.95 1.25
N PRO A 59 16.06 14.89 2.05
CA PRO A 59 16.78 14.67 3.29
C PRO A 59 18.26 14.35 3.03
N ALA A 60 19.14 14.61 3.99
CA ALA A 60 20.53 14.15 3.87
C ALA A 60 20.63 12.63 3.99
N ASN A 61 21.81 12.06 3.71
CA ASN A 61 22.02 10.61 3.86
C ASN A 61 21.81 10.17 5.32
N GLY A 62 21.00 9.14 5.52
CA GLY A 62 20.60 8.66 6.86
C GLY A 62 19.46 9.46 7.49
N GLU A 63 18.95 10.49 6.82
CA GLU A 63 17.81 11.27 7.28
C GLU A 63 16.52 10.89 6.55
N CYS A 64 15.44 11.17 7.26
CA CYS A 64 14.07 11.01 6.84
C CYS A 64 13.36 12.36 7.01
N LEU A 65 12.44 12.68 6.10
CA LEU A 65 11.55 13.82 6.27
C LEU A 65 10.12 13.44 5.95
N LEU A 66 9.18 14.17 6.54
CA LEU A 66 7.77 14.10 6.19
C LEU A 66 7.43 15.28 5.28
N TRP A 67 6.96 14.99 4.08
CA TRP A 67 6.48 15.97 3.13
C TRP A 67 4.96 16.00 3.11
N PHE A 68 4.37 17.19 3.21
CA PHE A 68 2.93 17.39 3.13
C PHE A 68 2.60 18.18 1.87
N PRO A 69 2.01 17.56 0.83
CA PRO A 69 1.71 18.26 -0.44
C PRO A 69 0.84 19.51 -0.29
N GLN A 70 0.01 19.57 0.76
CA GLN A 70 -0.90 20.67 1.05
C GLN A 70 -0.26 21.82 1.85
N LYS A 71 0.99 21.65 2.32
CA LYS A 71 1.72 22.69 3.07
C LYS A 71 2.67 23.45 2.15
N LYS A 72 2.85 24.74 2.44
CA LYS A 72 3.90 25.54 1.80
C LYS A 72 5.27 25.03 2.20
N GLN A 73 6.28 25.30 1.36
CA GLN A 73 7.66 24.87 1.61
C GLN A 73 8.23 25.34 2.95
N SER A 74 7.88 26.55 3.40
CA SER A 74 8.26 27.11 4.70
C SER A 74 7.65 26.38 5.89
N ASP A 75 6.51 25.72 5.68
CA ASP A 75 5.70 25.10 6.72
C ASP A 75 5.94 23.58 6.80
N GLN A 76 6.83 23.07 5.94
CA GLN A 76 7.27 21.68 5.98
C GLN A 76 8.14 21.45 7.22
N PRO A 77 7.98 20.30 7.92
CA PRO A 77 8.83 19.97 9.04
C PRO A 77 10.29 19.76 8.56
N PRO A 78 11.27 19.93 9.45
CA PRO A 78 12.65 19.62 9.14
C PRO A 78 12.86 18.11 8.96
N SER A 79 13.93 17.74 8.26
CA SER A 79 14.44 16.37 8.26
C SER A 79 14.92 15.97 9.66
N VAL A 80 14.82 14.68 9.96
CA VAL A 80 15.29 14.07 11.20
C VAL A 80 16.08 12.81 10.89
N ASN A 81 16.83 12.29 11.86
CA ASN A 81 17.44 10.97 11.67
C ASN A 81 16.34 9.91 11.50
N CYS A 82 16.49 9.00 10.53
CA CYS A 82 15.49 7.97 10.29
C CYS A 82 15.20 7.10 11.53
N SER A 83 16.17 6.89 12.43
CA SER A 83 15.96 6.13 13.67
C SER A 83 15.07 6.86 14.69
N GLN A 84 14.87 8.17 14.52
CA GLN A 84 13.97 8.97 15.36
C GLN A 84 12.53 8.97 14.81
N MET A 85 12.33 8.46 13.60
CA MET A 85 11.02 8.42 12.94
C MET A 85 10.21 7.22 13.42
N THR A 86 9.32 7.43 14.38
CA THR A 86 8.47 6.36 14.92
C THR A 86 7.16 6.17 14.16
N SER A 87 6.63 7.25 13.55
CA SER A 87 5.41 7.20 12.76
C SER A 87 5.28 8.42 11.84
N ALA A 88 4.48 8.28 10.78
CA ALA A 88 4.11 9.39 9.90
C ALA A 88 2.66 9.83 10.17
N ALA A 89 2.45 11.15 10.13
CA ALA A 89 1.11 11.72 10.23
C ALA A 89 0.26 11.36 9.01
N PRO A 90 -1.08 11.33 9.15
CA PRO A 90 -1.98 11.09 8.02
C PRO A 90 -1.74 12.07 6.86
N GLY A 91 -1.77 11.56 5.64
CA GLY A 91 -1.57 12.35 4.42
C GLY A 91 -0.13 12.82 4.17
N ALA A 92 0.83 12.42 5.01
CA ALA A 92 2.25 12.69 4.80
C ALA A 92 2.84 11.75 3.74
N VAL A 93 3.91 12.21 3.09
CA VAL A 93 4.84 11.40 2.32
C VAL A 93 6.13 11.31 3.12
N LEU A 94 6.48 10.12 3.60
CA LEU A 94 7.79 9.88 4.18
C LEU A 94 8.79 9.74 3.04
N VAL A 95 9.83 10.55 3.07
CA VAL A 95 10.98 10.47 2.17
C VAL A 95 12.17 10.06 3.00
N SER A 96 12.83 8.97 2.65
CA SER A 96 14.01 8.46 3.32
C SER A 96 15.16 8.37 2.34
N ARG A 97 16.31 8.97 2.68
CA ARG A 97 17.54 8.83 1.91
C ARG A 97 18.49 7.93 2.69
N GLU A 98 18.74 6.73 2.18
CA GLU A 98 19.74 5.85 2.74
C GLU A 98 21.17 6.34 2.40
N ARG A 99 22.14 5.44 2.32
CA ARG A 99 23.55 5.77 2.04
C ARG A 99 23.82 6.18 0.60
N ASP A 100 22.98 5.74 -0.36
CA ASP A 100 23.09 6.13 -1.76
C ASP A 100 22.37 7.46 -2.00
N ALA A 101 23.12 8.51 -2.32
CA ALA A 101 22.59 9.86 -2.53
C ALA A 101 21.77 10.01 -3.83
N SER A 102 21.83 9.03 -4.74
CA SER A 102 21.21 9.14 -6.06
C SER A 102 19.72 8.78 -6.08
N VAL A 103 19.24 8.10 -5.03
CA VAL A 103 17.85 7.67 -4.89
C VAL A 103 17.30 7.97 -3.50
N VAL A 104 15.99 8.17 -3.41
CA VAL A 104 15.27 8.23 -2.13
C VAL A 104 14.09 7.28 -2.17
N ASP A 105 13.82 6.62 -1.06
CA ASP A 105 12.60 5.84 -0.91
C ASP A 105 11.47 6.74 -0.43
N VAL A 106 10.28 6.52 -0.96
CA VAL A 106 9.07 7.27 -0.65
C VAL A 106 7.96 6.34 -0.21
N ALA A 107 7.29 6.67 0.89
CA ALA A 107 6.09 6.01 1.37
C ALA A 107 4.98 7.04 1.58
N VAL A 108 3.85 6.85 0.91
CA VAL A 108 2.68 7.73 1.01
C VAL A 108 1.72 7.18 2.04
N TYR A 109 1.39 7.99 3.04
CA TYR A 109 0.45 7.65 4.09
C TYR A 109 -0.95 8.15 3.72
N GLY A 110 -1.95 7.31 3.98
CA GLY A 110 -3.36 7.68 3.78
C GLY A 110 -3.77 8.85 4.68
N SER A 111 -4.75 9.63 4.23
CA SER A 111 -5.25 10.81 4.96
C SER A 111 -6.14 10.49 6.16
N ARG A 112 -6.66 9.25 6.26
CA ARG A 112 -7.65 8.87 7.27
C ARG A 112 -7.07 8.14 8.48
N VAL A 113 -5.98 7.41 8.30
CA VAL A 113 -5.42 6.51 9.31
C VAL A 113 -3.92 6.77 9.39
N ALA A 114 -3.44 7.10 10.59
CA ALA A 114 -2.01 7.26 10.83
C ALA A 114 -1.27 5.94 10.55
N ALA A 115 -0.02 6.02 10.12
CA ALA A 115 0.83 4.87 9.82
C ALA A 115 0.31 3.88 8.73
N HIS A 116 -0.80 4.18 8.02
CA HIS A 116 -1.26 3.35 6.91
C HIS A 116 -0.63 3.77 5.58
N VAL A 117 0.33 2.98 5.09
CA VAL A 117 0.99 3.20 3.80
C VAL A 117 0.08 2.73 2.67
N ILE A 118 -0.28 3.64 1.76
CA ILE A 118 -1.13 3.35 0.60
C ILE A 118 -0.33 3.24 -0.71
N ALA A 119 0.89 3.81 -0.73
CA ALA A 119 1.80 3.70 -1.87
C ALA A 119 3.26 3.75 -1.41
N ARG A 120 4.16 3.09 -2.16
CA ARG A 120 5.59 3.08 -1.92
C ARG A 120 6.35 3.02 -3.25
N GLY A 121 7.49 3.68 -3.31
CA GLY A 121 8.38 3.63 -4.47
C GLY A 121 9.76 4.19 -4.16
N THR A 122 10.59 4.20 -5.19
CA THR A 122 11.93 4.79 -5.18
C THR A 122 11.96 5.92 -6.20
N PHE A 123 12.43 7.09 -5.79
CA PHE A 123 12.54 8.30 -6.59
C PHE A 123 14.00 8.59 -6.92
N GLY A 124 14.25 8.90 -8.19
CA GLY A 124 15.59 9.23 -8.68
C GLY A 124 15.83 10.71 -8.51
N VAL A 125 16.76 11.08 -7.64
CA VAL A 125 17.05 12.50 -7.31
C VAL A 125 17.42 13.27 -8.58
N ARG A 126 18.25 12.68 -9.44
CA ARG A 126 18.68 13.28 -10.71
C ARG A 126 17.57 13.28 -11.78
N ALA A 127 16.74 12.25 -11.79
CA ALA A 127 15.66 12.11 -12.76
C ALA A 127 14.46 13.02 -12.43
N GLY A 128 14.30 13.38 -11.15
CA GLY A 128 13.14 14.13 -10.70
C GLY A 128 11.84 13.32 -10.81
N SER A 129 11.91 11.98 -10.86
CA SER A 129 10.75 11.10 -11.08
C SER A 129 10.83 9.80 -10.28
N ILE A 130 9.68 9.13 -10.13
CA ILE A 130 9.62 7.75 -9.61
C ILE A 130 10.36 6.83 -10.59
N LEU A 131 11.32 6.07 -10.08
CA LEU A 131 12.07 5.04 -10.82
C LEU A 131 11.40 3.67 -10.69
N ARG A 132 10.82 3.40 -9.52
CA ARG A 132 10.21 2.10 -9.22
C ARG A 132 9.06 2.26 -8.24
N VAL A 133 7.99 1.53 -8.50
CA VAL A 133 6.87 1.36 -7.58
C VAL A 133 6.96 -0.01 -6.92
N THR A 134 6.64 -0.11 -5.63
CA THR A 134 6.72 -1.35 -4.83
C THR A 134 5.48 -1.53 -3.99
N SER A 135 5.07 -2.76 -3.66
CA SER A 135 3.93 -3.06 -2.77
C SER A 135 3.99 -2.27 -1.44
N PRO A 136 2.86 -1.81 -0.86
CA PRO A 136 2.87 -1.02 0.39
C PRO A 136 3.30 -1.88 1.57
N THR A 137 3.00 -3.18 1.47
CA THR A 137 3.31 -4.21 2.44
C THR A 137 4.65 -4.86 2.17
N SER A 138 5.33 -4.50 1.06
CA SER A 138 6.73 -4.88 0.95
C SER A 138 7.42 -4.25 2.14
N LEU A 139 7.96 -5.10 3.01
CA LEU A 139 8.81 -4.65 4.09
C LEU A 139 9.91 -3.84 3.41
N SER A 140 9.83 -2.52 3.55
CA SER A 140 11.03 -1.71 3.62
C SER A 140 12.01 -2.50 4.46
N ARG A 141 13.28 -2.53 4.10
CA ARG A 141 14.26 -2.67 5.18
C ARG A 141 13.90 -1.57 6.15
N THR A 142 13.27 -1.94 7.26
CA THR A 142 12.91 -1.00 8.29
C THR A 142 14.26 -0.45 8.74
N PRO A 143 14.50 0.86 8.68
CA PRO A 143 15.64 1.38 9.41
C PRO A 143 15.49 0.92 10.86
N PRO A 144 16.56 0.39 11.48
CA PRO A 144 16.51 -0.16 12.82
C PRO A 144 16.02 0.85 13.85
#